data_AF-N1ZJ01-F1
#
_entry.id   AF-N1ZJ01-F1
#
_cell.length_a   1.000
_cell.length_b   1.000
_cell.length_c   1.000
_cell.angle_alpha   90.00
_cell.angle_beta   90.00
_cell.angle_gamma   90.00
#
_symmetry.space_group_name_H-M   'P 1'
#
loop_
_entity.id
_entity.type
_entity.pdbx_description
1 polymer ?
#
loop_
_entity_poly.entity_id
_entity_poly.type
_entity_poly.pdbx_seq_one_letter_code
_entity_poly.pdbx_strand_id
1 'polypeptide(L)'
;NPAVNVDKPVHVDKPATPDNTSEVPAVDQTKHSDSEQTNQVPKDTTDQNSGQVPAVPVSRETSVTKDNNLNDVVLTAKSFPLLHDAYLYDENGEVVLTSDPQKKSVLKKGKTISSLQNGHVYVIKGVKFYQVGKNQYVKVANTVLQGPKRLQLKHNAFVYDEKGKLVKKHGKSVLLPKNKWVSALNNADKFKVNGVTYYKLADHQYIKVANTVVQPAKKLKLTHNAFVYDQNGKRVKKSKLLKEGTVLSALNGAEKFKLKNKTYYQVGKNQYVKVANTL
;
A
#
# COMPACT_ATOMS: atom_id res chain seq x y z
N ASN A 1 12.35 41.87 -71.70
CA ASN A 1 10.95 41.71 -72.16
C ASN A 1 10.57 40.23 -72.12
N PRO A 2 9.29 39.88 -71.86
CA PRO A 2 8.95 39.32 -70.55
C PRO A 2 7.98 38.12 -70.62
N ALA A 3 7.12 37.97 -69.59
CA ALA A 3 6.15 36.90 -69.29
C ALA A 3 6.78 35.71 -68.53
N VAL A 4 6.51 35.45 -67.25
CA VAL A 4 5.25 35.48 -66.46
C VAL A 4 4.20 34.54 -67.01
N ASN A 5 3.96 33.44 -66.31
CA ASN A 5 2.58 33.04 -66.05
C ASN A 5 2.41 32.65 -64.58
N VAL A 6 1.24 32.98 -64.05
CA VAL A 6 0.80 32.75 -62.67
C VAL A 6 -0.30 31.72 -62.76
N ASP A 7 -0.35 30.76 -61.83
CA ASP A 7 -1.67 30.27 -61.43
C ASP A 7 -1.76 29.85 -59.97
N LYS A 8 -2.99 29.92 -59.46
CA LYS A 8 -3.34 29.98 -58.03
C LYS A 8 -4.11 28.71 -57.57
N PRO A 9 -4.50 28.56 -56.29
CA PRO A 9 -4.60 27.24 -55.66
C PRO A 9 -5.94 26.54 -55.89
N VAL A 10 -5.90 25.21 -55.82
CA VAL A 10 -7.10 24.35 -55.77
C VAL A 10 -7.72 24.39 -54.37
N HIS A 11 -9.02 24.69 -54.34
CA HIS A 11 -9.91 24.58 -53.19
C HIS A 11 -10.38 23.13 -53.06
N VAL A 12 -10.47 22.57 -51.84
CA VAL A 12 -11.15 21.29 -51.58
C VAL A 12 -11.96 21.39 -50.30
N ASP A 13 -13.19 20.88 -50.37
CA ASP A 13 -14.31 21.31 -49.53
C ASP A 13 -14.37 20.71 -48.11
N LYS A 14 -15.13 21.42 -47.28
CA LYS A 14 -15.57 21.04 -45.94
C LYS A 14 -16.91 20.28 -46.02
N PRO A 15 -17.02 19.05 -45.52
CA PRO A 15 -18.33 18.41 -45.29
C PRO A 15 -19.05 18.98 -44.06
N ALA A 16 -20.38 18.99 -44.11
CA ALA A 16 -21.25 19.62 -43.13
C ALA A 16 -21.57 18.75 -41.90
N THR A 17 -22.01 19.42 -40.83
CA THR A 17 -22.75 18.84 -39.71
C THR A 17 -24.17 18.44 -40.13
N PRO A 18 -24.74 17.35 -39.57
CA PRO A 18 -26.18 17.20 -39.45
C PRO A 18 -26.67 17.83 -38.13
N ASP A 19 -27.58 18.80 -38.23
CA ASP A 19 -28.54 19.05 -37.16
C ASP A 19 -29.43 17.81 -37.00
N ASN A 20 -29.89 17.54 -35.78
CA ASN A 20 -31.24 17.04 -35.63
C ASN A 20 -31.86 17.47 -34.29
N THR A 21 -32.92 18.24 -34.41
CA THR A 21 -33.76 18.76 -33.31
C THR A 21 -34.96 17.84 -33.12
N SER A 22 -35.29 17.50 -31.88
CA SER A 22 -36.61 17.07 -31.35
C SER A 22 -36.37 16.36 -30.00
N GLU A 23 -37.19 16.51 -28.98
CA GLU A 23 -38.32 17.42 -28.73
C GLU A 23 -38.48 17.55 -27.21
N VAL A 24 -38.99 18.68 -26.73
CA VAL A 24 -39.33 18.88 -25.31
C VAL A 24 -40.84 18.71 -25.17
N PRO A 25 -41.31 18.05 -24.10
CA PRO A 25 -42.44 18.61 -23.37
C PRO A 25 -42.03 18.96 -21.94
N ALA A 26 -42.38 20.19 -21.56
CA ALA A 26 -42.30 20.71 -20.20
C ALA A 26 -43.70 20.66 -19.56
N VAL A 27 -43.87 21.42 -18.46
CA VAL A 27 -45.08 21.55 -17.61
C VAL A 27 -45.16 20.45 -16.53
N ASP A 28 -45.34 20.71 -15.23
CA ASP A 28 -44.96 21.76 -14.25
C ASP A 28 -45.91 21.58 -13.03
N GLN A 29 -45.47 22.10 -11.87
CA GLN A 29 -46.26 22.47 -10.69
C GLN A 29 -46.81 21.44 -9.66
N THR A 30 -46.58 21.86 -8.41
CA THR A 30 -47.41 21.76 -7.18
C THR A 30 -47.45 20.50 -6.28
N LYS A 31 -46.84 20.70 -5.08
CA LYS A 31 -47.38 20.59 -3.70
C LYS A 31 -48.14 19.33 -3.21
N HIS A 32 -47.70 18.88 -2.03
CA HIS A 32 -48.44 18.27 -0.90
C HIS A 32 -49.57 17.25 -1.16
N SER A 33 -49.43 16.07 -0.55
CA SER A 33 -50.21 15.74 0.66
C SER A 33 -49.74 14.46 1.35
N ASP A 34 -50.20 14.26 2.58
CA ASP A 34 -49.85 13.18 3.50
C ASP A 34 -50.39 11.80 3.10
N SER A 35 -49.79 10.73 3.63
CA SER A 35 -50.53 9.54 4.05
C SER A 35 -49.81 8.85 5.20
N GLU A 36 -50.50 8.67 6.31
CA GLU A 36 -50.06 7.89 7.46
C GLU A 36 -50.20 6.38 7.22
N GLN A 37 -49.36 5.59 7.88
CA GLN A 37 -49.67 4.27 8.49
C GLN A 37 -48.37 3.81 9.21
N THR A 38 -48.22 3.71 10.54
CA THR A 38 -49.07 3.04 11.57
C THR A 38 -49.55 1.66 11.07
N ASN A 39 -49.47 0.53 11.77
CA ASN A 39 -49.27 0.18 13.17
C ASN A 39 -48.81 -1.32 13.20
N GLN A 40 -48.26 -1.98 14.22
CA GLN A 40 -48.11 -1.72 15.66
C GLN A 40 -46.75 -2.25 16.19
N VAL A 41 -46.50 -2.10 17.49
CA VAL A 41 -45.66 -2.97 18.34
C VAL A 41 -46.59 -3.63 19.38
N PRO A 42 -46.38 -4.91 19.75
CA PRO A 42 -46.57 -5.30 21.16
C PRO A 42 -45.26 -5.61 21.89
N LYS A 43 -45.27 -5.40 23.21
CA LYS A 43 -44.13 -5.46 24.14
C LYS A 43 -44.58 -6.16 25.43
N ASP A 44 -43.64 -6.72 26.21
CA ASP A 44 -43.76 -7.05 27.66
C ASP A 44 -44.72 -8.23 28.05
N THR A 45 -44.48 -9.12 29.04
CA THR A 45 -43.32 -9.46 29.92
C THR A 45 -43.50 -10.87 30.57
N THR A 46 -42.42 -11.56 30.99
CA THR A 46 -42.32 -12.59 32.09
C THR A 46 -43.18 -13.90 32.00
N ASP A 47 -42.87 -15.06 32.60
CA ASP A 47 -41.94 -15.44 33.69
C ASP A 47 -41.60 -16.98 33.74
N GLN A 48 -40.64 -17.37 34.60
CA GLN A 48 -40.41 -18.68 35.27
C GLN A 48 -40.13 -20.05 34.54
N ASN A 49 -38.85 -20.47 34.65
CA ASN A 49 -38.36 -21.69 35.36
C ASN A 49 -38.23 -23.12 34.71
N SER A 50 -37.09 -23.75 35.06
CA SER A 50 -36.74 -25.19 35.18
C SER A 50 -36.45 -26.08 33.95
N GLY A 51 -35.29 -26.77 33.97
CA GLY A 51 -35.25 -28.20 33.61
C GLY A 51 -34.21 -28.72 32.60
N GLN A 52 -33.09 -29.23 33.13
CA GLN A 52 -32.42 -30.49 32.72
C GLN A 52 -31.39 -30.54 31.56
N VAL A 53 -30.31 -31.31 31.81
CA VAL A 53 -29.11 -31.55 30.98
C VAL A 53 -29.07 -33.03 30.57
N PRO A 54 -28.64 -33.37 29.35
CA PRO A 54 -27.45 -34.24 29.16
C PRO A 54 -26.63 -33.80 27.92
N ALA A 55 -25.38 -34.19 27.66
CA ALA A 55 -24.25 -34.79 28.35
C ALA A 55 -23.16 -34.93 27.26
N VAL A 56 -21.89 -34.99 27.62
CA VAL A 56 -20.73 -34.94 26.71
C VAL A 56 -20.38 -36.33 26.15
N PRO A 57 -19.62 -36.42 25.04
CA PRO A 57 -18.62 -37.48 24.88
C PRO A 57 -17.20 -36.93 25.07
N VAL A 58 -16.47 -37.57 25.98
CA VAL A 58 -15.06 -37.31 26.32
C VAL A 58 -14.12 -38.00 25.32
N SER A 59 -12.98 -37.40 25.00
CA SER A 59 -11.82 -38.13 24.42
C SER A 59 -10.47 -37.49 24.76
N ARG A 60 -9.95 -37.90 25.93
CA ARG A 60 -8.54 -38.21 26.26
C ARG A 60 -7.41 -37.28 25.76
N GLU A 61 -6.73 -36.66 26.72
CA GLU A 61 -5.30 -36.34 26.57
C GLU A 61 -4.48 -37.64 26.46
N THR A 62 -3.42 -37.63 25.65
CA THR A 62 -2.29 -38.56 25.80
C THR A 62 -0.99 -37.82 25.52
N SER A 63 -0.02 -37.99 26.41
CA SER A 63 1.24 -37.27 26.39
C SER A 63 2.36 -38.13 25.82
N VAL A 64 3.26 -37.50 25.05
CA VAL A 64 4.62 -37.96 24.69
C VAL A 64 4.75 -39.15 23.71
N THR A 65 5.16 -38.84 22.49
CA THR A 65 6.44 -39.36 21.96
C THR A 65 7.11 -38.32 21.05
N LYS A 66 8.44 -38.18 21.18
CA LYS A 66 9.28 -37.49 20.20
C LYS A 66 9.70 -38.53 19.16
N ASP A 67 9.28 -38.36 17.91
CA ASP A 67 9.97 -39.00 16.79
C ASP A 67 10.17 -38.01 15.65
N ASN A 68 11.43 -37.87 15.24
CA ASN A 68 11.83 -36.93 14.21
C ASN A 68 11.73 -37.61 12.84
N ASN A 69 10.76 -37.20 12.02
CA ASN A 69 10.91 -37.35 10.57
C ASN A 69 10.60 -36.02 9.88
N LEU A 70 11.66 -35.23 9.67
CA LEU A 70 11.58 -33.87 9.16
C LEU A 70 11.64 -33.84 7.62
N ASN A 71 10.93 -34.76 6.97
CA ASN A 71 10.83 -34.87 5.52
C ASN A 71 9.36 -34.84 5.09
N ASP A 72 9.09 -34.11 4.02
CA ASP A 72 7.78 -33.98 3.35
C ASP A 72 6.70 -33.10 4.01
N VAL A 73 7.11 -31.98 4.63
CA VAL A 73 6.31 -30.75 4.49
C VAL A 73 6.79 -30.04 3.23
N VAL A 74 5.97 -30.02 2.18
CA VAL A 74 6.18 -29.16 1.00
C VAL A 74 6.05 -27.70 1.45
N LEU A 75 7.18 -27.14 1.89
CA LEU A 75 7.32 -25.74 2.28
C LEU A 75 7.10 -24.87 1.04
N THR A 76 5.86 -24.45 0.81
CA THR A 76 5.48 -23.51 -0.26
C THR A 76 6.28 -22.22 -0.07
N ALA A 77 7.34 -22.06 -0.86
CA ALA A 77 8.35 -21.04 -0.61
C ALA A 77 7.90 -19.68 -1.19
N LYS A 78 7.73 -18.67 -0.34
CA LYS A 78 7.37 -17.33 -0.80
C LYS A 78 8.62 -16.61 -1.31
N SER A 79 8.61 -16.21 -2.58
CA SER A 79 9.79 -15.62 -3.23
C SER A 79 9.78 -14.08 -3.20
N PHE A 80 10.94 -13.46 -3.01
CA PHE A 80 11.11 -12.00 -2.93
C PHE A 80 12.34 -11.52 -3.71
N PRO A 81 12.23 -10.47 -4.56
CA PRO A 81 13.39 -9.84 -5.19
C PRO A 81 14.16 -8.96 -4.18
N LEU A 82 15.48 -9.09 -4.16
CA LEU A 82 16.35 -8.23 -3.35
C LEU A 82 16.39 -6.80 -3.91
N LEU A 83 16.02 -5.82 -3.09
CA LEU A 83 16.06 -4.40 -3.43
C LEU A 83 17.40 -3.75 -3.08
N HIS A 84 18.18 -4.41 -2.22
CA HIS A 84 19.53 -4.05 -1.81
C HIS A 84 20.44 -5.28 -1.77
N ASP A 85 21.76 -5.08 -1.81
CA ASP A 85 22.71 -6.15 -1.46
C ASP A 85 22.46 -6.60 -0.02
N ALA A 86 22.46 -7.91 0.23
CA ALA A 86 22.03 -8.51 1.49
C ALA A 86 23.05 -9.53 1.99
N TYR A 87 23.47 -9.39 3.24
CA TYR A 87 24.20 -10.44 3.93
C TYR A 87 23.27 -11.62 4.25
N LEU A 88 23.82 -12.84 4.22
CA LEU A 88 23.26 -13.98 4.94
C LEU A 88 23.64 -13.89 6.42
N TYR A 89 22.70 -14.28 7.27
CA TYR A 89 22.86 -14.32 8.73
C TYR A 89 22.54 -15.72 9.25
N ASP A 90 23.09 -16.07 10.40
CA ASP A 90 22.73 -17.27 11.16
C ASP A 90 21.53 -17.01 12.10
N GLU A 91 21.13 -18.03 12.85
CA GLU A 91 20.06 -17.98 13.86
C GLU A 91 20.37 -17.04 15.04
N ASN A 92 21.64 -16.73 15.28
CA ASN A 92 22.08 -15.74 16.26
C ASN A 92 22.04 -14.31 15.70
N GLY A 93 21.78 -14.13 14.41
CA GLY A 93 21.73 -12.84 13.73
C GLY A 93 23.11 -12.27 13.40
N GLU A 94 24.14 -13.11 13.37
CA GLU A 94 25.52 -12.81 12.99
C GLU A 94 25.72 -13.09 11.51
N VAL A 95 26.67 -12.42 10.86
CA VAL A 95 26.84 -12.54 9.40
C VAL A 95 27.58 -13.84 9.07
N VAL A 96 26.95 -14.70 8.28
CA VAL A 96 27.56 -15.94 7.79
C VAL A 96 28.78 -15.59 6.92
N LEU A 97 29.95 -16.03 7.34
CA LEU A 97 31.18 -15.94 6.56
C LEU A 97 31.19 -17.00 5.47
N THR A 98 31.89 -16.72 4.38
CA THR A 98 32.14 -17.71 3.32
C THR A 98 33.34 -18.59 3.68
N SER A 99 33.72 -19.52 2.80
CA SER A 99 34.94 -20.34 2.96
C SER A 99 36.22 -19.52 3.13
N ASP A 100 36.21 -18.25 2.70
CA ASP A 100 37.19 -17.23 3.05
C ASP A 100 36.70 -16.47 4.31
N PRO A 101 37.41 -16.59 5.46
CA PRO A 101 36.99 -15.97 6.72
C PRO A 101 36.92 -14.43 6.70
N GLN A 102 37.59 -13.77 5.75
CA GLN A 102 37.53 -12.32 5.58
C GLN A 102 36.35 -11.88 4.71
N LYS A 103 35.70 -12.80 3.99
CA LYS A 103 34.56 -12.52 3.10
C LYS A 103 33.24 -12.91 3.73
N LYS A 104 32.36 -11.92 3.83
CA LYS A 104 30.96 -12.06 4.25
C LYS A 104 30.11 -12.59 3.11
N SER A 105 29.19 -13.51 3.40
CA SER A 105 28.27 -14.04 2.38
C SER A 105 27.24 -12.99 1.99
N VAL A 106 27.30 -12.51 0.73
CA VAL A 106 26.47 -11.43 0.19
C VAL A 106 25.69 -11.87 -1.05
N LEU A 107 24.37 -11.80 -0.95
CA LEU A 107 23.45 -11.88 -2.07
C LEU A 107 23.34 -10.49 -2.73
N LYS A 108 23.44 -10.44 -4.06
CA LYS A 108 23.35 -9.20 -4.83
C LYS A 108 21.91 -8.73 -5.05
N LYS A 109 21.72 -7.42 -5.03
CA LYS A 109 20.47 -6.74 -5.45
C LYS A 109 19.98 -7.31 -6.79
N GLY A 110 18.67 -7.47 -6.92
CA GLY A 110 17.99 -7.99 -8.10
C GLY A 110 17.84 -9.51 -8.12
N LYS A 111 18.63 -10.26 -7.34
CA LYS A 111 18.39 -11.70 -7.16
C LYS A 111 17.09 -11.94 -6.39
N THR A 112 16.33 -12.93 -6.81
CA THR A 112 15.18 -13.45 -6.05
C THR A 112 15.67 -14.43 -4.99
N ILE A 113 15.22 -14.26 -3.75
CA ILE A 113 15.34 -15.26 -2.69
C ILE A 113 14.03 -16.02 -2.54
N SER A 114 14.10 -17.29 -2.14
CA SER A 114 12.95 -18.08 -1.73
C SER A 114 12.97 -18.22 -0.22
N SER A 115 11.92 -17.75 0.45
CA SER A 115 11.77 -17.92 1.90
C SER A 115 11.11 -19.26 2.23
N LEU A 116 11.69 -19.96 3.19
CA LEU A 116 11.09 -21.16 3.79
C LEU A 116 9.83 -20.78 4.59
N GLN A 117 9.02 -21.78 4.92
CA GLN A 117 7.80 -21.61 5.72
C GLN A 117 6.85 -20.51 5.20
N ASN A 118 6.68 -20.41 3.87
CA ASN A 118 5.77 -19.47 3.21
C ASN A 118 5.98 -17.99 3.61
N GLY A 119 7.22 -17.60 3.90
CA GLY A 119 7.57 -16.23 4.30
C GLY A 119 7.27 -15.92 5.76
N HIS A 120 7.39 -16.90 6.65
CA HIS A 120 7.47 -16.66 8.09
C HIS A 120 8.59 -15.64 8.42
N VAL A 121 8.29 -14.71 9.33
CA VAL A 121 9.22 -13.64 9.72
C VAL A 121 9.81 -13.95 11.09
N TYR A 122 11.09 -14.27 11.10
CA TYR A 122 11.87 -14.47 12.32
C TYR A 122 12.28 -13.13 12.91
N VAL A 123 12.26 -12.99 14.24
CA VAL A 123 12.77 -11.83 14.96
C VAL A 123 13.98 -12.25 15.78
N ILE A 124 15.18 -11.87 15.32
CA ILE A 124 16.45 -12.21 15.96
C ILE A 124 17.09 -10.91 16.42
N LYS A 125 17.41 -10.79 17.73
CA LYS A 125 17.95 -9.57 18.36
C LYS A 125 17.17 -8.29 17.95
N GLY A 126 15.84 -8.39 17.89
CA GLY A 126 14.92 -7.30 17.50
C GLY A 126 14.82 -6.98 16.00
N VAL A 127 15.61 -7.65 15.14
CA VAL A 127 15.60 -7.43 13.68
C VAL A 127 14.80 -8.53 12.97
N LYS A 128 14.09 -8.17 11.89
CA LYS A 128 13.21 -9.08 11.13
C LYS A 128 13.96 -9.75 9.97
N PHE A 129 13.82 -11.07 9.86
CA PHE A 129 14.45 -11.91 8.84
C PHE A 129 13.47 -12.88 8.17
N TYR A 130 13.74 -13.24 6.91
CA TYR A 130 13.22 -14.44 6.26
C TYR A 130 14.29 -15.53 6.31
N GLN A 131 13.92 -16.76 6.67
CA GLN A 131 14.81 -17.91 6.51
C GLN A 131 14.84 -18.32 5.03
N VAL A 132 16.04 -18.50 4.47
CA VAL A 132 16.26 -18.85 3.05
C VAL A 132 17.00 -20.18 2.86
N GLY A 133 17.42 -20.81 3.96
CA GLY A 133 18.10 -22.11 3.98
C GLY A 133 18.30 -22.61 5.42
N LYS A 134 18.93 -23.78 5.59
CA LYS A 134 19.31 -24.30 6.92
C LYS A 134 20.31 -23.33 7.57
N ASN A 135 19.94 -22.79 8.74
CA ASN A 135 20.67 -21.76 9.47
C ASN A 135 21.10 -20.55 8.59
N GLN A 136 20.23 -20.13 7.65
CA GLN A 136 20.51 -19.02 6.74
C GLN A 136 19.32 -18.07 6.64
N TYR A 137 19.56 -16.81 6.96
CA TYR A 137 18.55 -15.77 7.14
C TYR A 137 18.91 -14.51 6.35
N VAL A 138 17.91 -13.86 5.77
CA VAL A 138 18.04 -12.58 5.04
C VAL A 138 17.16 -11.54 5.72
N LYS A 139 17.70 -10.35 6.02
CA LYS A 139 16.91 -9.25 6.60
C LYS A 139 15.76 -8.86 5.67
N VAL A 140 14.53 -8.84 6.21
CA VAL A 140 13.30 -8.40 5.50
C VAL A 140 13.47 -7.00 4.89
N ALA A 141 14.28 -6.16 5.54
CA ALA A 141 14.64 -4.83 5.07
C ALA A 141 15.28 -4.78 3.66
N ASN A 142 15.89 -5.89 3.21
CA ASN A 142 16.57 -5.97 1.92
C ASN A 142 15.68 -6.55 0.80
N THR A 143 14.55 -7.16 1.13
CA THR A 143 13.71 -7.95 0.21
C THR A 143 12.35 -7.30 -0.08
N VAL A 144 11.93 -6.35 0.77
CA VAL A 144 10.67 -5.61 0.62
C VAL A 144 10.96 -4.13 0.71
N LEU A 145 10.26 -3.31 -0.07
CA LEU A 145 10.38 -1.85 0.02
C LEU A 145 9.83 -1.42 1.38
N GLN A 146 10.71 -1.11 2.32
CA GLN A 146 10.32 -0.71 3.69
C GLN A 146 9.64 0.67 3.73
N GLY A 147 9.68 1.42 2.62
CA GLY A 147 8.91 2.64 2.46
C GLY A 147 7.41 2.32 2.39
N PRO A 148 6.55 3.01 3.15
CA PRO A 148 5.12 2.78 3.07
C PRO A 148 4.58 3.10 1.68
N LYS A 149 3.75 2.21 1.15
CA LYS A 149 3.03 2.46 -0.09
C LYS A 149 1.82 3.34 0.23
N ARG A 150 1.77 4.52 -0.39
CA ARG A 150 0.61 5.43 -0.22
C ARG A 150 -0.62 4.83 -0.89
N LEU A 151 -1.71 4.75 -0.14
CA LEU A 151 -3.01 4.33 -0.63
C LEU A 151 -4.00 5.47 -0.44
N GLN A 152 -4.86 5.70 -1.43
CA GLN A 152 -5.95 6.65 -1.30
C GLN A 152 -7.21 5.93 -0.80
N LEU A 153 -7.93 6.53 0.14
CA LEU A 153 -9.19 5.98 0.65
C LEU A 153 -10.33 6.32 -0.31
N LYS A 154 -10.89 5.32 -1.00
CA LYS A 154 -12.05 5.53 -1.90
C LYS A 154 -13.40 5.57 -1.17
N HIS A 155 -13.44 5.05 0.05
CA HIS A 155 -14.56 5.14 0.99
C HIS A 155 -14.06 5.56 2.38
N ASN A 156 -14.97 5.96 3.26
CA ASN A 156 -14.65 6.05 4.69
C ASN A 156 -14.23 4.66 5.20
N ALA A 157 -13.19 4.58 6.02
CA ALA A 157 -12.60 3.31 6.41
C ALA A 157 -12.26 3.25 7.90
N PHE A 158 -12.70 2.20 8.58
CA PHE A 158 -12.28 1.95 9.94
C PHE A 158 -10.88 1.30 10.00
N VAL A 159 -10.20 1.50 11.13
CA VAL A 159 -8.97 0.80 11.49
C VAL A 159 -9.31 -0.45 12.30
N TYR A 160 -8.62 -1.55 12.00
CA TYR A 160 -8.81 -2.87 12.59
C TYR A 160 -7.52 -3.38 13.25
N ASP A 161 -7.64 -4.32 14.19
CA ASP A 161 -6.52 -5.08 14.77
C ASP A 161 -6.16 -6.30 13.88
N GLU A 162 -5.12 -7.05 14.27
CA GLU A 162 -4.70 -8.27 13.58
C GLU A 162 -5.71 -9.43 13.64
N LYS A 163 -6.74 -9.33 14.50
CA LYS A 163 -7.85 -10.28 14.61
C LYS A 163 -9.08 -9.82 13.82
N GLY A 164 -8.99 -8.69 13.11
CA GLY A 164 -10.07 -8.11 12.33
C GLY A 164 -11.13 -7.36 13.12
N LYS A 165 -10.92 -7.09 14.42
CA LYS A 165 -11.82 -6.29 15.28
C LYS A 165 -11.51 -4.80 15.15
N LEU A 166 -12.47 -3.94 15.46
CA LEU A 166 -12.33 -2.49 15.34
C LEU A 166 -11.40 -1.92 16.42
N VAL A 167 -10.36 -1.18 16.01
CA VAL A 167 -9.52 -0.39 16.92
C VAL A 167 -10.34 0.79 17.44
N LYS A 168 -10.35 0.97 18.77
CA LYS A 168 -11.04 2.07 19.45
C LYS A 168 -10.04 3.06 20.04
N LYS A 169 -10.36 4.35 19.99
CA LYS A 169 -9.68 5.43 20.71
C LYS A 169 -10.73 6.21 21.51
N HIS A 170 -10.55 6.32 22.82
CA HIS A 170 -11.53 6.90 23.74
C HIS A 170 -12.94 6.30 23.56
N GLY A 171 -13.04 4.97 23.50
CA GLY A 171 -14.29 4.22 23.30
C GLY A 171 -14.86 4.22 21.87
N LYS A 172 -14.47 5.17 21.01
CA LYS A 172 -14.98 5.32 19.63
C LYS A 172 -14.08 4.61 18.61
N SER A 173 -14.68 3.94 17.63
CA SER A 173 -13.95 3.27 16.54
C SER A 173 -13.15 4.27 15.70
N VAL A 174 -11.89 3.97 15.40
CA VAL A 174 -11.03 4.88 14.62
C VAL A 174 -11.47 4.89 13.15
N LEU A 175 -12.02 6.02 12.71
CA LEU A 175 -12.50 6.24 11.34
C LEU A 175 -11.52 7.14 10.56
N LEU A 176 -11.16 6.71 9.36
CA LEU A 176 -10.34 7.45 8.40
C LEU A 176 -11.24 7.93 7.25
N PRO A 177 -11.38 9.25 7.02
CA PRO A 177 -12.27 9.77 5.98
C PRO A 177 -11.84 9.43 4.54
N LYS A 178 -12.83 9.32 3.64
CA LYS A 178 -12.65 9.22 2.19
C LYS A 178 -11.74 10.34 1.65
N ASN A 179 -11.07 10.06 0.54
CA ASN A 179 -10.11 10.91 -0.18
C ASN A 179 -8.83 11.25 0.59
N LYS A 180 -8.68 10.82 1.85
CA LYS A 180 -7.41 10.91 2.59
C LYS A 180 -6.42 9.85 2.10
N TRP A 181 -5.14 10.09 2.40
CA TRP A 181 -4.03 9.23 2.04
C TRP A 181 -3.49 8.51 3.27
N VAL A 182 -3.40 7.19 3.22
CA VAL A 182 -2.80 6.35 4.26
C VAL A 182 -1.50 5.74 3.77
N SER A 183 -0.67 5.30 4.72
CA SER A 183 0.65 4.71 4.48
C SER A 183 0.61 3.23 4.85
N ALA A 184 0.59 2.34 3.85
CA ALA A 184 0.61 0.90 4.09
C ALA A 184 2.05 0.39 4.20
N LEU A 185 2.36 -0.24 5.33
CA LEU A 185 3.65 -0.91 5.59
C LEU A 185 3.83 -2.15 4.72
N ASN A 186 5.03 -2.73 4.74
CA ASN A 186 5.38 -3.96 4.02
C ASN A 186 5.01 -3.88 2.52
N ASN A 187 5.26 -2.73 1.86
CA ASN A 187 4.92 -2.47 0.46
C ASN A 187 3.42 -2.68 0.09
N ALA A 188 2.51 -2.61 1.08
CA ALA A 188 1.12 -3.03 0.98
C ALA A 188 0.95 -4.51 0.58
N ASP A 189 1.69 -5.42 1.21
CA ASP A 189 1.34 -6.84 1.23
C ASP A 189 -0.06 -7.02 1.85
N LYS A 190 -0.89 -7.88 1.23
CA LYS A 190 -2.25 -8.16 1.69
C LYS A 190 -2.21 -9.18 2.83
N PHE A 191 -2.68 -8.78 4.00
CA PHE A 191 -2.92 -9.66 5.15
C PHE A 191 -4.37 -10.17 5.11
N LYS A 192 -4.61 -11.47 5.27
CA LYS A 192 -5.96 -12.07 5.20
C LYS A 192 -6.38 -12.58 6.58
N VAL A 193 -7.54 -12.14 7.04
CA VAL A 193 -8.16 -12.55 8.32
C VAL A 193 -9.62 -12.85 8.06
N ASN A 194 -10.10 -14.04 8.44
CA ASN A 194 -11.50 -14.46 8.32
C ASN A 194 -12.09 -14.17 6.93
N GLY A 195 -11.37 -14.55 5.86
CA GLY A 195 -11.76 -14.29 4.47
C GLY A 195 -11.44 -12.88 3.94
N VAL A 196 -11.43 -11.87 4.79
CA VAL A 196 -11.27 -10.44 4.42
C VAL A 196 -9.79 -10.09 4.28
N THR A 197 -9.46 -9.21 3.31
CA THR A 197 -8.09 -8.73 3.09
C THR A 197 -7.86 -7.31 3.60
N TYR A 198 -6.69 -7.10 4.19
CA TYR A 198 -6.26 -5.88 4.85
C TYR A 198 -4.85 -5.47 4.42
N TYR A 199 -4.53 -4.19 4.57
CA TYR A 199 -3.15 -3.68 4.56
C TYR A 199 -2.77 -3.22 5.98
N LYS A 200 -1.54 -3.49 6.41
CA LYS A 200 -1.03 -3.00 7.72
C LYS A 200 -0.64 -1.52 7.60
N LEU A 201 -1.11 -0.68 8.53
CA LEU A 201 -0.78 0.75 8.62
C LEU A 201 0.27 1.04 9.69
N ALA A 202 0.16 0.39 10.84
CA ALA A 202 1.09 0.45 11.96
C ALA A 202 0.92 -0.82 12.81
N ASP A 203 1.62 -0.94 13.94
CA ASP A 203 1.38 -2.04 14.86
C ASP A 203 -0.04 -1.99 15.42
N HIS A 204 -0.67 -3.17 15.48
CA HIS A 204 -2.09 -3.40 15.79
C HIS A 204 -3.09 -2.56 14.97
N GLN A 205 -2.69 -2.05 13.79
CA GLN A 205 -3.52 -1.16 12.97
C GLN A 205 -3.50 -1.56 11.50
N TYR A 206 -4.68 -1.94 11.00
CA TYR A 206 -4.93 -2.49 9.67
C TYR A 206 -6.12 -1.80 9.02
N ILE A 207 -6.18 -1.80 7.70
CA ILE A 207 -7.29 -1.22 6.92
C ILE A 207 -7.74 -2.20 5.83
N LYS A 208 -9.06 -2.34 5.63
CA LYS A 208 -9.60 -3.22 4.57
C LYS A 208 -9.12 -2.77 3.19
N VAL A 209 -8.54 -3.69 2.42
CA VAL A 209 -8.08 -3.46 1.03
C VAL A 209 -9.21 -2.86 0.20
N ALA A 210 -10.43 -3.38 0.37
CA ALA A 210 -11.63 -2.96 -0.35
C ALA A 210 -12.00 -1.48 -0.18
N ASN A 211 -11.48 -0.77 0.84
CA ASN A 211 -11.75 0.65 1.06
C ASN A 211 -10.67 1.57 0.45
N THR A 212 -9.63 0.99 -0.15
CA THR A 212 -8.44 1.68 -0.64
C THR A 212 -8.27 1.50 -2.14
N VAL A 213 -7.46 2.36 -2.77
CA VAL A 213 -6.89 2.10 -4.09
C VAL A 213 -5.38 2.35 -4.05
N VAL A 214 -4.64 1.49 -4.75
CA VAL A 214 -3.21 1.70 -5.02
C VAL A 214 -3.12 2.74 -6.13
N GLN A 215 -2.64 3.95 -5.82
CA GLN A 215 -2.30 4.93 -6.84
C GLN A 215 -0.83 4.80 -7.24
N PRO A 216 -0.49 4.87 -8.54
CA PRO A 216 0.90 4.98 -8.96
C PRO A 216 1.51 6.30 -8.44
N ALA A 217 2.82 6.32 -8.23
CA ALA A 217 3.53 7.52 -7.78
C ALA A 217 3.36 8.66 -8.80
N LYS A 218 2.76 9.80 -8.37
CA LYS A 218 2.53 10.97 -9.24
C LYS A 218 3.85 11.32 -9.94
N LYS A 219 3.79 11.44 -11.26
CA LYS A 219 4.90 11.92 -12.07
C LYS A 219 4.97 13.45 -11.96
N LEU A 220 6.18 13.97 -11.75
CA LEU A 220 6.49 15.39 -11.70
C LEU A 220 7.46 15.69 -12.84
N LYS A 221 7.07 16.55 -13.79
CA LYS A 221 7.99 17.00 -14.84
C LYS A 221 8.73 18.23 -14.33
N LEU A 222 10.07 18.22 -14.37
CA LEU A 222 10.85 19.40 -14.05
C LEU A 222 10.63 20.48 -15.11
N THR A 223 10.17 21.66 -14.69
CA THR A 223 10.01 22.85 -15.56
C THR A 223 11.28 23.69 -15.65
N HIS A 224 12.22 23.45 -14.75
CA HIS A 224 13.53 24.10 -14.69
C HIS A 224 14.56 23.11 -14.13
N ASN A 225 15.85 23.39 -14.34
CA ASN A 225 16.92 22.69 -13.63
C ASN A 225 16.69 22.74 -12.10
N ALA A 226 16.83 21.60 -11.41
CA ALA A 226 16.52 21.46 -9.99
C ALA A 226 17.64 20.82 -9.17
N PHE A 227 17.87 21.36 -7.97
CA PHE A 227 18.73 20.74 -6.97
C PHE A 227 17.94 19.81 -6.06
N VAL A 228 18.61 18.78 -5.53
CA VAL A 228 18.08 17.95 -4.46
C VAL A 228 18.40 18.56 -3.10
N TYR A 229 17.41 18.55 -2.21
CA TYR A 229 17.46 19.05 -0.85
C TYR A 229 17.26 17.90 0.15
N ASP A 230 17.78 18.06 1.37
CA ASP A 230 17.53 17.17 2.49
C ASP A 230 16.23 17.53 3.23
N GLN A 231 15.90 16.76 4.27
CA GLN A 231 14.72 16.97 5.13
C GLN A 231 14.71 18.32 5.88
N ASN A 232 15.84 19.02 5.94
CA ASN A 232 15.98 20.34 6.57
C ASN A 232 15.93 21.49 5.54
N GLY A 233 15.70 21.18 4.26
CA GLY A 233 15.72 22.14 3.16
C GLY A 233 17.13 22.62 2.78
N LYS A 234 18.20 21.92 3.18
CA LYS A 234 19.58 22.22 2.79
C LYS A 234 19.93 21.46 1.51
N ARG A 235 20.62 22.12 0.57
CA ARG A 235 21.03 21.49 -0.70
C ARG A 235 22.02 20.34 -0.44
N VAL A 236 21.75 19.17 -1.01
CA VAL A 236 22.64 18.01 -0.96
C VAL A 236 23.83 18.25 -1.89
N LYS A 237 24.98 18.66 -1.36
CA LYS A 237 26.15 19.05 -2.20
C LYS A 237 26.61 17.94 -3.17
N LYS A 238 26.51 16.67 -2.77
CA LYS A 238 26.92 15.50 -3.59
C LYS A 238 25.85 15.01 -4.60
N SER A 239 24.65 15.60 -4.64
CA SER A 239 23.63 15.19 -5.64
C SER A 239 23.90 15.83 -6.99
N LYS A 240 23.80 15.05 -8.08
CA LYS A 240 23.79 15.56 -9.46
C LYS A 240 22.66 16.59 -9.63
N LEU A 241 22.92 17.66 -10.39
CA LEU A 241 21.87 18.59 -10.81
C LEU A 241 20.86 17.84 -11.70
N LEU A 242 19.58 17.91 -11.34
CA LEU A 242 18.51 17.35 -12.15
C LEU A 242 18.18 18.35 -13.28
N LYS A 243 18.13 17.87 -14.51
CA LYS A 243 17.91 18.73 -15.69
C LYS A 243 16.44 18.98 -15.92
N GLU A 244 16.12 20.13 -16.50
CA GLU A 244 14.78 20.43 -17.02
C GLU A 244 14.25 19.29 -17.91
N GLY A 245 12.93 19.11 -17.94
CA GLY A 245 12.26 18.02 -18.66
C GLY A 245 12.33 16.65 -17.98
N THR A 246 13.26 16.44 -17.02
CA THR A 246 13.34 15.18 -16.24
C THR A 246 12.01 14.87 -15.57
N VAL A 247 11.50 13.66 -15.75
CA VAL A 247 10.28 13.18 -15.08
C VAL A 247 10.65 12.38 -13.83
N LEU A 248 10.28 12.88 -12.66
CA LEU A 248 10.51 12.26 -11.37
C LEU A 248 9.24 11.56 -10.88
N SER A 249 9.38 10.49 -10.10
CA SER A 249 8.25 9.94 -9.33
C SER A 249 8.22 10.56 -7.94
N ALA A 250 7.14 11.24 -7.60
CA ALA A 250 6.90 11.76 -6.26
C ALA A 250 6.62 10.61 -5.29
N LEU A 251 7.33 10.62 -4.17
CA LEU A 251 6.92 9.90 -2.97
C LEU A 251 5.75 10.64 -2.30
N ASN A 252 5.12 9.98 -1.33
CA ASN A 252 4.05 10.54 -0.51
C ASN A 252 2.87 11.14 -1.31
N GLY A 253 2.61 10.64 -2.52
CA GLY A 253 1.50 11.12 -3.37
C GLY A 253 1.68 12.55 -3.90
N ALA A 254 2.91 13.06 -3.95
CA ALA A 254 3.19 14.49 -4.17
C ALA A 254 2.55 15.40 -3.10
N GLU A 255 2.64 15.01 -1.84
CA GLU A 255 2.41 15.89 -0.71
C GLU A 255 3.44 17.03 -0.68
N LYS A 256 2.98 18.28 -0.44
CA LYS A 256 3.83 19.47 -0.39
C LYS A 256 4.43 19.64 1.02
N PHE A 257 5.67 19.23 1.19
CA PHE A 257 6.43 19.45 2.43
C PHE A 257 6.88 20.91 2.53
N LYS A 258 6.42 21.63 3.56
CA LYS A 258 6.90 22.99 3.86
C LYS A 258 8.18 22.89 4.70
N LEU A 259 9.33 23.14 4.08
CA LEU A 259 10.63 23.15 4.77
C LEU A 259 11.13 24.60 4.80
N LYS A 260 11.15 25.19 6.00
CA LYS A 260 11.32 26.64 6.20
C LYS A 260 10.25 27.40 5.39
N ASN A 261 10.65 28.37 4.57
CA ASN A 261 9.73 29.24 3.83
C ASN A 261 9.44 28.75 2.40
N LYS A 262 9.73 27.49 2.06
CA LYS A 262 9.56 26.94 0.70
C LYS A 262 8.88 25.57 0.74
N THR A 263 8.18 25.22 -0.34
CA THR A 263 7.48 23.94 -0.49
C THR A 263 8.24 22.99 -1.41
N TYR A 264 8.22 21.71 -1.06
CA TYR A 264 8.99 20.66 -1.72
C TYR A 264 8.15 19.40 -1.92
N TYR A 265 8.44 18.65 -2.99
CA TYR A 265 8.02 17.27 -3.16
C TYR A 265 9.15 16.33 -2.80
N GLN A 266 8.85 15.28 -2.04
CA GLN A 266 9.83 14.22 -1.79
C GLN A 266 9.92 13.30 -3.02
N VAL A 267 11.13 12.99 -3.48
CA VAL A 267 11.40 12.14 -4.66
C VAL A 267 12.34 10.98 -4.35
N GLY A 268 12.84 10.89 -3.12
CA GLY A 268 13.63 9.78 -2.61
C GLY A 268 13.76 9.82 -1.09
N LYS A 269 14.41 8.81 -0.48
CA LYS A 269 14.74 8.85 0.96
C LYS A 269 15.61 10.07 1.24
N ASN A 270 15.13 10.98 2.09
CA ASN A 270 15.73 12.26 2.44
C ASN A 270 16.14 13.12 1.22
N GLN A 271 15.37 13.02 0.12
CA GLN A 271 15.63 13.73 -1.13
C GLN A 271 14.37 14.46 -1.60
N TYR A 272 14.48 15.77 -1.72
CA TYR A 272 13.39 16.69 -1.97
C TYR A 272 13.72 17.63 -3.14
N VAL A 273 12.72 17.98 -3.96
CA VAL A 273 12.82 19.00 -5.02
C VAL A 273 11.75 20.07 -4.77
N LYS A 274 12.03 21.33 -5.14
CA LYS A 274 11.08 22.44 -4.94
C LYS A 274 9.84 22.27 -5.82
N VAL A 275 8.67 22.53 -5.27
CA VAL A 275 7.39 22.53 -6.01
C VAL A 275 7.42 23.56 -7.16
N ALA A 276 8.08 24.69 -6.97
CA ALA A 276 8.22 25.74 -7.98
C ALA A 276 9.02 25.32 -9.23
N ASN A 277 9.75 24.21 -9.17
CA ASN A 277 10.53 23.68 -10.31
C ASN A 277 9.79 22.52 -11.02
N THR A 278 8.51 22.28 -10.72
CA THR A 278 7.75 21.08 -11.16
C THR A 278 6.34 21.40 -11.64
N LEU A 279 5.85 20.57 -12.57
CA LEU A 279 4.43 20.44 -12.98
C LEU A 279 3.84 19.14 -12.38
#